data_AF-A0A9D4MU80-F1
#
_entry.id   AF-A0A9D4MU80-F1
#
_cell.length_a   1.000
_cell.length_b   1.000
_cell.length_c   1.000
_cell.angle_alpha   90.00
_cell.angle_beta   90.00
_cell.angle_gamma   90.00
#
_symmetry.space_group_name_H-M   'P 1'
#
loop_
_entity.id
_entity.type
_entity.pdbx_description
1 polymer ?
#
loop_
_entity_poly.entity_id
_entity_poly.type
_entity_poly.pdbx_seq_one_letter_code
_entity_poly.pdbx_strand_id
1 'polypeptide(L)'
;MITHISCCFRQHRKYSKRGHKYTTFAVKEKKTYTYVPNMIHKVVQHFAVCAEPLTAPVKMSPTDPRKKRKTLGSPDTPPPTSSLAKQSRFKLELE
;
A
#
# COMPACT_ATOMS: atom_id res chain seq x y z
N MET A 1 -15.72 11.61 5.60
CA MET A 1 -14.44 12.27 5.96
C MET A 1 -14.24 13.45 5.03
N ILE A 2 -14.40 14.68 5.52
CA ILE A 2 -14.23 15.90 4.72
C ILE A 2 -12.74 16.23 4.73
N THR A 3 -12.02 15.84 3.68
CA THR A 3 -10.65 16.29 3.47
C THR A 3 -10.71 17.78 3.13
N HIS A 4 -10.23 18.64 4.03
CA HIS A 4 -10.00 20.06 3.71
C HIS A 4 -8.97 20.14 2.58
N ILE A 5 -9.44 20.32 1.34
CA ILE A 5 -8.59 20.51 0.17
C ILE A 5 -8.03 21.93 0.29
N SER A 6 -6.89 22.05 0.95
CA SER A 6 -6.06 23.26 0.93
C SER A 6 -5.82 23.66 -0.54
N CYS A 7 -6.23 24.86 -0.95
CA CYS A 7 -6.02 25.34 -2.33
C CYS A 7 -4.74 26.16 -2.45
N CYS A 8 -4.13 26.16 -3.62
CA CYS A 8 -3.04 27.06 -3.99
C CYS A 8 -3.55 28.00 -5.10
N PHE A 9 -3.14 29.27 -5.08
CA PHE A 9 -3.41 30.20 -6.17
C PHE A 9 -2.27 30.16 -7.18
N ARG A 10 -2.55 29.73 -8.41
CA ARG A 10 -1.61 29.81 -9.53
C ARG A 10 -2.05 30.92 -10.48
N GLN A 11 -1.12 31.75 -10.91
CA GLN A 11 -1.40 32.80 -11.90
C GLN A 11 -1.34 32.21 -13.31
N HIS A 12 -2.43 32.35 -14.06
CA HIS A 12 -2.50 31.97 -15.48
C HIS A 12 -2.49 33.22 -16.34
N ARG A 13 -1.85 33.14 -17.51
CA ARG A 13 -1.80 34.23 -18.50
C ARG A 13 -2.72 33.89 -19.66
N LYS A 14 -3.50 34.86 -20.12
CA LYS A 14 -4.27 34.76 -21.36
C LYS A 14 -3.92 35.93 -22.27
N TYR A 15 -3.70 35.62 -23.54
CA TYR A 15 -3.49 36.63 -24.57
C TYR A 15 -4.81 37.02 -25.22
N SER A 16 -5.07 38.32 -25.33
CA SER A 16 -6.20 38.84 -26.09
C SER A 16 -5.74 39.31 -27.46
N LYS A 17 -6.16 38.63 -28.52
CA LYS A 17 -5.86 39.03 -29.91
C LYS A 17 -6.50 40.38 -30.28
N ARG A 18 -7.67 40.70 -29.72
CA ARG A 18 -8.37 41.97 -29.99
C ARG A 18 -7.63 43.17 -29.41
N GLY A 19 -7.05 43.02 -28.22
CA GLY A 19 -6.37 44.11 -27.51
C GLY A 19 -4.85 44.08 -27.57
N HIS A 20 -4.25 43.05 -28.19
CA HIS A 20 -2.80 42.79 -28.24
C HIS A 20 -2.13 42.87 -26.86
N LYS A 21 -2.84 42.41 -25.82
CA LYS A 21 -2.41 42.50 -24.42
C LYS A 21 -2.52 41.16 -23.73
N TYR A 22 -1.61 40.91 -22.79
CA TYR A 22 -1.69 39.79 -21.86
C TYR A 22 -2.44 40.22 -20.60
N THR A 23 -3.33 39.37 -20.12
CA THR A 23 -3.97 39.51 -18.82
C THR A 23 -3.62 38.33 -17.93
N THR A 24 -3.54 38.57 -16.63
CA THR A 24 -3.32 37.54 -15.61
C THR A 24 -4.57 37.37 -14.77
N PHE A 25 -4.90 36.14 -14.43
CA PHE A 25 -5.95 35.84 -13.46
C PHE A 25 -5.48 34.74 -12.52
N ALA A 26 -5.89 34.83 -11.26
CA ALA A 26 -5.60 33.84 -10.25
C ALA A 26 -6.58 32.66 -10.40
N VAL A 27 -6.04 31.45 -10.57
CA VAL A 27 -6.80 30.21 -10.61
C VAL A 27 -6.57 29.45 -9.31
N LYS A 28 -7.65 29.03 -8.67
CA LYS A 28 -7.63 28.21 -7.48
C LYS A 28 -7.40 26.75 -7.89
N GLU A 29 -6.17 26.28 -7.77
CA GLU A 29 -5.82 24.88 -8.05
C GLU A 29 -5.86 24.05 -6.75
N LYS A 30 -6.29 22.80 -6.86
CA LYS A 30 -6.23 21.85 -5.74
C LYS A 30 -4.75 21.57 -5.45
N LYS A 31 -4.31 21.70 -4.20
CA LYS A 31 -2.95 21.27 -3.85
C LYS A 31 -2.83 19.77 -4.09
N THR A 32 -1.93 19.39 -4.99
CA THR A 32 -1.53 18.00 -5.19
C THR A 32 -0.35 17.71 -4.26
N TYR A 33 -0.58 16.88 -3.25
CA TYR A 33 0.49 16.40 -2.38
C TYR A 33 1.25 15.31 -3.13
N THR A 34 2.41 15.64 -3.69
CA THR A 34 3.30 14.68 -4.36
C THR A 34 3.96 13.69 -3.39
N TYR A 35 3.74 13.85 -2.08
CA TYR A 35 4.30 12.99 -1.06
C TYR A 35 4.00 11.51 -1.27
N VAL A 36 2.73 11.15 -1.51
CA VAL A 36 2.31 9.76 -1.70
C VAL A 36 2.96 9.12 -2.94
N PRO A 37 2.87 9.70 -4.15
CA PRO A 37 3.53 9.10 -5.32
C PRO A 37 5.05 9.06 -5.17
N ASN A 38 5.66 10.07 -4.54
CA ASN A 38 7.11 10.07 -4.29
C ASN A 38 7.53 8.98 -3.29
N MET A 39 6.72 8.73 -2.25
CA MET A 39 6.96 7.67 -1.29
C MET A 39 6.89 6.29 -1.97
N ILE A 40 5.87 6.06 -2.78
CA ILE A 40 5.72 4.81 -3.55
C ILE A 40 6.93 4.60 -4.47
N HIS A 41 7.34 5.64 -5.20
CA HIS A 41 8.51 5.56 -6.07
C HIS A 41 9.78 5.16 -5.32
N LYS A 42 10.03 5.77 -4.15
CA LYS A 42 11.19 5.44 -3.31
C LYS A 42 11.15 3.99 -2.81
N VAL A 43 9.99 3.50 -2.42
CA VAL A 43 9.81 2.10 -1.98
C VAL A 43 10.12 1.13 -3.12
N VAL A 44 9.57 1.38 -4.31
CA VAL A 44 9.82 0.55 -5.49
C VAL A 44 11.30 0.56 -5.86
N GLN A 45 11.95 1.73 -5.86
CA GLN A 45 13.37 1.85 -6.16
C GLN A 45 14.24 1.10 -5.14
N HIS A 46 13.93 1.20 -3.85
CA HIS A 46 14.62 0.47 -2.80
C HIS A 46 14.51 -1.05 -3.03
N PHE A 47 13.31 -1.56 -3.34
CA PHE A 47 13.12 -2.97 -3.61
C PHE A 47 13.76 -3.44 -4.92
N ALA A 48 13.83 -2.59 -5.95
CA ALA A 48 14.48 -2.93 -7.22
C ALA A 48 16.00 -3.15 -7.08
N VAL A 49 16.64 -2.49 -6.11
CA VAL A 49 18.08 -2.60 -5.83
C VAL A 49 18.38 -3.60 -4.71
N CYS A 50 17.33 -4.10 -4.02
CA CYS A 50 17.50 -5.05 -2.93
C CYS A 50 17.96 -6.40 -3.47
N ALA A 51 19.13 -6.86 -3.04
CA ALA A 51 19.71 -8.13 -3.49
C ALA A 51 18.96 -9.36 -2.97
N GLU A 52 18.19 -9.22 -1.87
CA GLU A 52 17.31 -10.28 -1.41
C GLU A 52 15.94 -10.19 -2.10
N PRO A 53 15.50 -11.25 -2.80
CA PRO A 53 14.18 -11.25 -3.40
C PRO A 53 13.13 -11.20 -2.29
N LEU A 54 12.02 -10.50 -2.54
CA LEU A 54 10.85 -10.50 -1.63
C LEU A 54 10.27 -11.90 -1.37
N THR A 55 10.64 -12.87 -2.22
CA THR A 55 10.31 -14.29 -2.11
C THR A 55 11.37 -15.12 -1.38
N ALA A 56 12.42 -14.50 -0.84
CA ALA A 56 13.46 -15.21 -0.10
C ALA A 56 12.86 -15.92 1.12
N PRO A 57 13.26 -17.18 1.40
CA PRO A 57 12.80 -17.88 2.59
C PRO A 57 13.27 -17.16 3.84
N VAL A 58 12.34 -16.92 4.77
CA VAL A 58 12.63 -16.22 6.03
C VAL A 58 13.62 -17.03 6.87
N LYS A 59 14.85 -16.54 7.02
CA LYS A 59 15.85 -17.12 7.91
C LYS A 59 15.55 -16.75 9.36
N MET A 60 14.85 -17.62 10.08
CA MET A 60 14.58 -17.41 11.51
C MET A 60 15.83 -17.69 12.35
N SER A 61 16.20 -16.76 13.23
CA SER A 61 17.34 -16.91 14.15
C SER A 61 17.08 -18.00 15.21
N PRO A 62 18.11 -18.55 15.87
CA PRO A 62 17.94 -19.54 16.95
C PRO A 62 17.15 -19.00 18.16
N THR A 63 17.18 -17.69 18.37
CA THR A 63 16.53 -16.98 19.49
C THR A 63 15.12 -16.49 19.16
N ASP A 64 14.64 -16.68 17.93
CA ASP A 64 13.34 -16.19 17.46
C ASP A 64 12.18 -16.76 18.31
N PRO A 65 11.36 -15.90 18.95
CA PRO A 65 10.22 -16.35 19.75
C PRO A 65 9.18 -17.12 18.93
N ARG A 66 9.15 -16.98 17.60
CA ARG A 66 8.32 -17.80 16.70
C ARG A 66 8.71 -19.28 16.72
N LYS A 67 10.00 -19.60 16.97
CA LYS A 67 10.45 -20.98 17.22
C LYS A 67 10.13 -21.46 18.63
N LYS A 68 10.14 -20.55 19.61
CA LYS A 68 9.87 -20.88 21.03
C LYS A 68 8.39 -21.10 21.32
N ARG A 69 7.50 -20.47 20.55
CA ARG A 69 6.07 -20.81 20.55
C ARG A 69 5.84 -22.07 19.74
N LYS A 70 6.42 -23.17 20.21
CA LYS A 70 5.85 -24.48 19.96
C LYS A 70 4.39 -24.38 20.44
N THR A 71 3.47 -24.85 19.63
CA THR A 71 2.62 -26.01 19.96
C THR A 71 3.13 -26.89 21.13
N LEU A 72 3.38 -26.29 22.31
CA LEU A 72 3.88 -26.93 23.54
C LEU A 72 2.81 -26.91 24.65
N GLY A 73 1.56 -26.61 24.29
CA GLY A 73 0.47 -26.50 25.25
C GLY A 73 -0.84 -27.13 24.78
N SER A 74 -0.84 -27.93 23.72
CA SER A 74 -2.02 -28.71 23.35
C SER A 74 -1.57 -30.15 23.11
N PRO A 75 -1.90 -31.09 24.02
CA PRO A 75 -1.62 -32.51 23.86
C PRO A 75 -2.41 -33.12 22.69
N ASP A 76 -3.39 -32.39 22.16
CA ASP A 76 -4.22 -32.83 21.07
C ASP A 76 -3.55 -32.50 19.74
N THR A 77 -3.16 -33.56 19.01
CA THR A 77 -2.92 -33.45 17.57
C THR A 77 -4.08 -32.68 16.94
N PRO A 78 -3.81 -31.63 16.12
CA PRO A 78 -4.88 -30.90 15.48
C PRO A 78 -5.76 -31.88 14.71
N PRO A 79 -7.10 -31.73 14.77
CA PRO A 79 -8.00 -32.66 14.11
C PRO A 79 -7.70 -32.65 12.60
N PRO A 80 -7.81 -33.81 11.92
CA PRO A 80 -7.41 -33.94 10.53
C PRO A 80 -8.18 -32.96 9.63
N THR A 81 -7.54 -32.44 8.58
CA THR A 81 -8.12 -31.42 7.68
C THR A 81 -9.50 -31.81 7.14
N SER A 82 -9.73 -33.11 6.92
CA SER A 82 -11.00 -33.70 6.51
C SER A 82 -12.15 -33.50 7.51
N SER A 83 -11.86 -33.40 8.80
CA SER A 83 -12.84 -33.14 9.86
C SER A 83 -13.19 -31.65 9.97
N LEU A 84 -12.23 -30.76 9.75
CA LEU A 84 -12.42 -29.31 9.74
C LEU A 84 -13.19 -28.85 8.49
N ALA A 85 -12.93 -29.47 7.34
CA ALA A 85 -13.64 -29.18 6.09
C ALA A 85 -15.16 -29.42 6.21
N LYS A 86 -15.57 -30.44 6.99
CA LYS A 86 -16.99 -30.75 7.26
C LYS A 86 -17.67 -29.73 8.16
N GLN A 87 -16.92 -28.98 8.96
CA GLN A 87 -17.41 -27.95 9.88
C GLN A 87 -17.35 -26.54 9.29
N SER A 88 -16.67 -26.38 8.14
CA SER A 88 -16.57 -25.10 7.44
C SER A 88 -17.93 -24.65 6.92
N ARG A 89 -18.31 -23.40 7.22
CA ARG A 89 -19.47 -22.73 6.59
C ARG A 89 -19.27 -22.49 5.10
N PHE A 90 -18.01 -22.48 4.65
CA PHE A 90 -17.64 -22.37 3.26
C PHE A 90 -17.40 -23.78 2.71
N LYS A 91 -18.33 -24.29 1.91
CA LYS A 91 -18.15 -25.55 1.19
C LYS A 91 -17.07 -25.33 0.14
N LEU A 92 -15.91 -25.95 0.34
CA LEU A 92 -14.93 -26.10 -0.73
C LEU A 92 -15.41 -27.29 -1.57
N GLU A 93 -16.12 -26.99 -2.65
CA GLU A 93 -16.37 -27.96 -3.70
C GLU A 93 -15.04 -28.17 -4.43
N LEU A 94 -14.42 -29.33 -4.20
CA LEU A 94 -13.30 -29.80 -4.99
C LEU A 94 -13.90 -30.47 -6.23
N GLU A 95 -13.71 -29.83 -7.39
CA GLU A 95 -13.85 -30.49 -8.69
C GLU A 95 -12.77 -31.56 -8.90
#